data_AF-A0A497KM53-F1
#
_entry.id   AF-A0A497KM53-F1
#
_cell.length_a   1.000
_cell.length_b   1.000
_cell.length_c   1.000
_cell.angle_alpha   90.00
_cell.angle_beta   90.00
_cell.angle_gamma   90.00
#
_symmetry.space_group_name_H-M   'P 1'
#
loop_
_entity.id
_entity.type
_entity.pdbx_description
1 polymer ?
#
loop_
_entity_poly.entity_id
_entity_poly.type
_entity_poly.pdbx_seq_one_letter_code
_entity_poly.pdbx_strand_id
1 'polypeptide(L)'
;MTEIRVVIAGIGNSASSLLQGVQYYSENGNSIGLLHEKLGGYTAGDIKLVAAFDVDKNKIGKEVSEAIHAEPNKAPKMVELKKTGVTVQMGPHPDSLNGNTMSQIVLAEKKPVDIAKILKETKADLLLN
;
A
#
# COMPACT_ATOMS: atom_id res chain seq x y z
N MET A 1 1.75 8.01 21.75
CA MET A 1 2.54 7.49 20.61
C MET A 1 2.19 6.03 20.47
N THR A 2 1.44 5.64 19.46
CA THR A 2 1.35 4.22 19.06
C THR A 2 0.92 4.16 17.60
N GLU A 3 1.58 4.89 16.69
CA GLU A 3 1.41 4.64 15.26
C GLU A 3 2.29 3.46 14.84
N ILE A 4 1.82 2.66 13.87
CA ILE A 4 2.61 1.63 13.20
C ILE A 4 2.91 2.14 11.80
N ARG A 5 4.18 2.47 11.53
CA ARG A 5 4.64 3.08 10.28
C ARG A 5 4.89 1.98 9.25
N VAL A 6 3.90 1.79 8.39
CA VAL A 6 3.86 0.72 7.40
C VAL A 6 4.34 1.22 6.04
N VAL A 7 5.15 0.40 5.39
CA VAL A 7 5.55 0.54 3.99
C VAL A 7 4.98 -0.62 3.20
N ILE A 8 4.48 -0.35 1.99
CA ILE A 8 3.91 -1.38 1.12
C ILE A 8 4.78 -1.52 -0.14
N ALA A 9 5.22 -2.74 -0.42
CA ALA A 9 5.81 -3.15 -1.70
C ALA A 9 4.73 -3.88 -2.52
N GLY A 10 4.36 -3.32 -3.66
CA GLY A 10 3.27 -3.82 -4.49
C GLY A 10 1.91 -3.21 -4.11
N ILE A 11 1.44 -2.27 -4.92
CA ILE A 11 0.15 -1.60 -4.74
C ILE A 11 -0.92 -2.37 -5.54
N GLY A 12 -1.10 -3.64 -5.18
CA GLY A 12 -2.08 -4.56 -5.78
C GLY A 12 -3.47 -4.49 -5.13
N ASN A 13 -4.33 -5.47 -5.46
CA ASN A 13 -5.66 -5.61 -4.86
C ASN A 13 -5.61 -5.74 -3.33
N SER A 14 -4.67 -6.50 -2.78
CA SER A 14 -4.52 -6.66 -1.34
C SER A 14 -4.17 -5.34 -0.65
N ALA A 15 -3.26 -4.55 -1.24
CA ALA A 15 -2.93 -3.22 -0.73
C ALA A 15 -4.13 -2.27 -0.80
N SER A 16 -4.90 -2.33 -1.90
CA SER A 16 -6.14 -1.56 -2.07
C SER A 16 -7.16 -1.90 -0.98
N SER A 17 -7.44 -3.18 -0.75
CA SER A 17 -8.38 -3.62 0.29
C SER A 17 -7.88 -3.30 1.70
N LEU A 18 -6.57 -3.44 1.96
CA LEU A 18 -5.98 -3.13 3.26
C LEU A 18 -6.14 -1.64 3.61
N LEU A 19 -5.74 -0.75 2.71
CA LEU A 19 -5.78 0.69 2.98
C LEU A 19 -7.21 1.22 3.11
N GLN A 20 -8.12 0.71 2.28
CA GLN A 20 -9.56 0.99 2.42
C GLN A 20 -10.11 0.47 3.75
N GLY A 21 -9.72 -0.74 4.17
CA GLY A 21 -10.11 -1.34 5.44
C GLY A 21 -9.61 -0.55 6.63
N VAL A 22 -8.34 -0.11 6.62
CA VAL A 22 -7.76 0.75 7.67
C VAL A 22 -8.60 1.99 7.89
N GLN A 23 -8.92 2.73 6.81
CA GLN A 23 -9.77 3.92 6.93
C GLN A 23 -11.18 3.55 7.40
N TYR A 24 -11.80 2.53 6.78
CA TYR A 24 -13.16 2.11 7.11
C TYR A 24 -13.33 1.78 8.59
N TYR A 25 -12.46 0.92 9.14
CA TYR A 25 -12.52 0.52 10.54
C TYR A 25 -12.19 1.67 11.50
N SER A 26 -11.28 2.58 11.11
CA SER A 26 -10.95 3.75 11.93
C SER A 26 -12.10 4.75 12.07
N GLU A 27 -13.02 4.80 11.10
CA GLU A 27 -14.09 5.81 11.05
C GLU A 27 -15.46 5.26 11.46
N ASN A 28 -15.72 3.97 11.29
CA ASN A 28 -17.06 3.40 11.42
C ASN A 28 -17.27 2.47 12.63
N GLY A 29 -16.23 2.23 13.45
CA GLY A 29 -16.34 1.41 14.68
C GLY A 29 -16.84 -0.02 14.44
N ASN A 30 -16.65 -0.55 13.24
CA ASN A 30 -16.98 -1.92 12.87
C ASN A 30 -15.74 -2.81 13.06
N SER A 31 -15.92 -4.09 13.35
CA SER A 31 -14.83 -5.06 13.49
C SER A 31 -15.08 -6.38 12.74
N ILE A 32 -16.11 -6.45 11.90
CA ILE A 32 -16.41 -7.64 11.10
C ILE A 32 -15.18 -7.99 10.24
N GLY A 33 -14.68 -9.22 10.38
CA GLY A 33 -13.49 -9.73 9.69
C GLY A 33 -12.18 -9.53 10.46
N LEU A 34 -12.17 -8.71 11.53
CA LEU A 34 -11.05 -8.61 12.45
C LEU A 34 -11.25 -9.60 13.61
N LEU A 35 -10.23 -10.39 13.93
CA LEU A 35 -10.27 -11.26 15.12
C LEU A 35 -10.33 -10.43 16.41
N HIS A 36 -9.66 -9.28 16.42
CA HIS A 36 -9.64 -8.33 17.52
C HIS A 36 -9.75 -6.91 16.97
N GLU A 37 -10.63 -6.10 17.56
CA GLU A 37 -10.70 -4.66 17.27
C GLU A 37 -9.43 -3.93 17.75
N LYS A 38 -8.87 -4.39 18.87
CA LYS A 38 -7.62 -3.91 19.45
C LYS A 38 -6.70 -5.07 19.76
N LEU A 39 -5.50 -5.06 19.19
CA LEU A 39 -4.48 -6.10 19.37
C LEU A 39 -3.20 -5.47 19.93
N GLY A 40 -2.74 -5.95 21.09
CA GLY A 40 -1.48 -5.49 21.69
C GLY A 40 -1.42 -3.98 21.98
N GLY A 41 -2.57 -3.32 22.14
CA GLY A 41 -2.64 -1.87 22.33
C GLY A 41 -2.99 -1.08 21.07
N TYR A 42 -2.95 -1.70 19.89
CA TYR A 42 -3.15 -1.05 18.59
C TYR A 42 -4.52 -1.38 17.99
N THR A 43 -5.08 -0.42 17.28
CA THR A 43 -6.30 -0.51 16.47
C THR A 43 -5.95 -0.40 14.98
N ALA A 44 -6.91 -0.65 14.09
CA ALA A 44 -6.68 -0.45 12.65
C ALA A 44 -6.27 1.00 12.32
N GLY A 45 -6.82 1.99 13.03
CA GLY A 45 -6.52 3.42 12.82
C GLY A 45 -5.10 3.83 13.21
N ASP A 46 -4.38 2.99 13.94
CA ASP A 46 -2.98 3.22 14.30
C ASP A 46 -2.02 2.90 13.13
N ILE A 47 -2.51 2.25 12.07
CA ILE A 47 -1.71 1.93 10.88
C ILE A 47 -1.51 3.17 10.03
N LYS A 48 -0.25 3.61 9.89
CA LYS A 48 0.14 4.77 9.09
C LYS A 48 0.99 4.36 7.90
N LEU A 49 0.48 4.55 6.69
CA LEU A 49 1.28 4.41 5.47
C LEU A 49 2.33 5.52 5.40
N VAL A 50 3.61 5.14 5.25
CA VAL A 50 4.74 6.09 5.18
C VAL A 50 5.54 6.00 3.89
N ALA A 51 5.49 4.87 3.17
CA ALA A 51 6.02 4.75 1.82
C ALA A 51 5.30 3.64 1.04
N ALA A 52 5.38 3.72 -0.28
CA ALA A 52 4.79 2.77 -1.21
C ALA A 52 5.71 2.55 -2.40
N PHE A 53 5.87 1.30 -2.84
CA PHE A 53 6.65 0.92 -4.01
C PHE A 53 5.81 0.07 -4.96
N ASP A 54 6.02 0.26 -6.25
CA ASP A 54 5.49 -0.62 -7.30
C ASP A 54 6.47 -0.63 -8.48
N VAL A 55 6.13 -1.35 -9.54
CA VAL A 55 6.87 -1.39 -10.81
C VAL A 55 5.99 -1.05 -12.01
N ASP A 56 4.66 -1.05 -11.84
CA ASP A 56 3.70 -0.74 -12.89
C ASP A 56 3.68 0.77 -13.22
N LYS A 57 3.90 1.11 -14.49
CA LYS A 57 3.84 2.49 -15.01
C LYS A 57 2.52 3.19 -14.68
N ASN A 58 1.43 2.44 -14.54
CA ASN A 58 0.11 3.00 -14.22
C ASN A 58 0.03 3.47 -12.77
N LYS A 59 0.98 3.11 -11.91
CA LYS A 59 0.98 3.40 -10.47
C LYS A 59 2.13 4.34 -10.09
N ILE A 60 3.31 4.20 -10.72
CA ILE A 60 4.48 5.04 -10.42
C ILE A 60 4.15 6.53 -10.50
N GLY A 61 4.49 7.27 -9.44
CA GLY A 61 4.32 8.72 -9.38
C GLY A 61 2.93 9.20 -8.98
N LYS A 62 1.95 8.29 -8.84
CA LYS A 62 0.61 8.64 -8.34
C LYS A 62 0.57 8.69 -6.82
N GLU A 63 -0.35 9.49 -6.30
CA GLU A 63 -0.72 9.44 -4.89
C GLU A 63 -1.40 8.08 -4.60
N VAL A 64 -1.11 7.45 -3.46
CA VAL A 64 -1.56 6.08 -3.20
C VAL A 64 -3.08 5.92 -3.26
N SER A 65 -3.87 6.91 -2.83
CA SER A 65 -5.34 6.88 -2.93
C SER A 65 -5.84 6.76 -4.37
N GLU A 66 -5.07 7.24 -5.35
CA GLU A 66 -5.36 7.07 -6.77
C GLU A 66 -4.78 5.76 -7.30
N ALA A 67 -3.55 5.41 -6.88
CA ALA A 67 -2.84 4.24 -7.37
C ALA A 67 -3.52 2.90 -7.02
N ILE A 68 -4.20 2.82 -5.87
CA ILE A 68 -4.92 1.61 -5.46
C ILE A 68 -6.08 1.24 -6.40
N HIS A 69 -6.52 2.19 -7.23
CA HIS A 69 -7.57 2.02 -8.24
C HIS A 69 -7.02 1.97 -9.68
N ALA A 70 -5.70 2.08 -9.86
CA ALA A 70 -5.10 1.97 -11.17
C ALA A 70 -5.12 0.51 -11.66
N GLU A 71 -5.43 0.31 -12.94
CA GLU A 71 -5.29 -0.99 -13.60
C GLU A 71 -3.90 -1.59 -13.35
N PRO A 72 -3.78 -2.92 -13.15
CA PRO A 72 -4.84 -3.94 -13.27
C PRO A 72 -5.63 -4.21 -11.97
N ASN A 73 -5.61 -3.30 -10.99
CA ASN A 73 -6.36 -3.51 -9.75
C ASN A 73 -7.88 -3.52 -10.01
N LYS A 74 -8.57 -4.46 -9.37
CA LYS A 74 -10.03 -4.70 -9.45
C LYS A 74 -10.67 -4.87 -8.07
N ALA A 75 -9.94 -4.56 -7.00
CA ALA A 75 -10.49 -4.58 -5.65
C ALA A 75 -11.75 -3.69 -5.58
N PRO A 76 -12.85 -4.18 -4.98
CA PRO A 76 -14.05 -3.37 -4.81
C PRO A 76 -13.75 -2.07 -4.06
N LYS A 77 -14.38 -0.98 -4.50
CA LYS A 77 -14.32 0.31 -3.80
C LYS A 77 -15.35 0.30 -2.67
N MET A 78 -14.87 0.13 -1.44
CA MET A 78 -15.68 0.12 -0.22
C MET A 78 -15.78 1.52 0.39
N VAL A 79 -14.70 2.31 0.29
CA VAL A 79 -14.62 3.69 0.77
C VAL A 79 -13.85 4.55 -0.22
N GLU A 80 -14.08 5.86 -0.20
CA GLU A 80 -13.18 6.83 -0.84
C GLU A 80 -11.95 7.01 0.06
N LEU A 81 -10.80 6.49 -0.36
CA LEU A 81 -9.57 6.63 0.43
C LEU A 81 -9.14 8.09 0.45
N LYS A 82 -9.01 8.68 1.64
CA LYS A 82 -8.46 10.02 1.81
C LYS A 82 -7.00 10.03 1.35
N LYS A 83 -6.52 11.19 0.89
CA LYS A 83 -5.12 11.37 0.51
C LYS A 83 -4.21 10.94 1.66
N THR A 84 -3.32 10.01 1.36
CA THR A 84 -2.36 9.44 2.31
C THR A 84 -1.14 10.36 2.51
N GLY A 85 -0.85 11.19 1.50
CA GLY A 85 0.37 11.98 1.41
C GLY A 85 1.57 11.20 0.89
N VAL A 86 1.36 9.95 0.48
CA VAL A 86 2.39 9.05 -0.04
C VAL A 86 2.23 8.90 -1.54
N THR A 87 3.33 9.10 -2.26
CA THR A 87 3.43 8.85 -3.70
C THR A 87 4.08 7.50 -3.94
N VAL A 88 3.57 6.73 -4.90
CA VAL A 88 4.16 5.44 -5.28
C VAL A 88 5.51 5.66 -5.95
N GLN A 89 6.55 5.06 -5.37
CA GLN A 89 7.92 5.15 -5.85
C GLN A 89 8.31 3.90 -6.67
N MET A 90 9.31 4.06 -7.54
CA MET A 90 9.80 2.95 -8.35
C MET A 90 10.56 1.96 -7.48
N GLY A 91 10.05 0.73 -7.36
CA GLY A 91 10.72 -0.39 -6.70
C GLY A 91 11.75 -1.08 -7.61
N PRO A 92 12.54 -2.02 -7.05
CA PRO A 92 13.41 -2.89 -7.85
C PRO A 92 12.59 -3.67 -8.89
N HIS A 93 13.19 -3.96 -10.03
CA HIS A 93 12.55 -4.85 -11.01
C HIS A 93 12.35 -6.24 -10.39
N PRO A 94 11.20 -6.89 -10.64
CA PRO A 94 10.96 -8.23 -10.12
C PRO A 94 11.88 -9.24 -10.81
N ASP A 95 12.30 -10.26 -10.06
CA ASP A 95 13.17 -11.32 -10.56
C ASP A 95 12.48 -12.20 -11.63
N SER A 96 11.14 -12.21 -11.64
CA SER A 96 10.32 -12.97 -12.60
C SER A 96 9.01 -12.22 -12.90
N LEU A 97 8.70 -12.10 -14.19
CA LEU A 97 7.40 -11.61 -14.69
C LEU A 97 6.51 -12.76 -15.20
N ASN A 98 6.70 -13.97 -14.68
CA ASN A 98 5.99 -15.14 -15.18
C ASN A 98 4.65 -15.30 -14.46
N GLY A 99 3.55 -15.39 -15.23
CA GLY A 99 2.21 -15.66 -14.73
C GLY A 99 1.13 -14.77 -15.35
N ASN A 100 -0.12 -15.23 -15.29
CA ASN A 100 -1.27 -14.57 -15.93
C ASN A 100 -1.56 -13.15 -15.41
N THR A 101 -1.11 -12.82 -14.20
CA THR A 101 -1.28 -11.49 -13.61
C THR A 101 -0.17 -10.53 -14.03
N MET A 102 1.07 -11.03 -14.19
CA MET A 102 2.23 -10.22 -14.57
C MET A 102 2.17 -9.78 -16.03
N SER A 103 1.44 -10.50 -16.89
CA SER A 103 1.21 -10.11 -18.30
C SER A 103 0.37 -8.84 -18.45
N GLN A 104 -0.35 -8.42 -17.40
CA GLN A 104 -1.15 -7.20 -17.38
C GLN A 104 -0.37 -5.98 -16.85
N ILE A 105 0.79 -6.22 -16.25
CA ILE A 105 1.65 -5.16 -15.70
C ILE A 105 2.52 -4.63 -16.83
N VAL A 106 2.54 -3.31 -17.00
CA VAL A 106 3.49 -2.66 -17.90
C VAL A 106 4.55 -1.96 -17.05
N LEU A 107 5.79 -2.44 -17.14
CA LEU A 107 6.89 -1.88 -16.36
C LEU A 107 7.12 -0.40 -16.65
N ALA A 108 7.37 0.37 -15.60
CA ALA A 108 7.78 1.76 -15.72
C ALA A 108 9.25 1.86 -16.14
N GLU A 109 9.53 2.74 -17.11
CA GLU A 109 10.90 3.07 -17.54
C GLU A 109 11.53 4.09 -16.57
N LYS A 110 11.74 3.68 -15.32
CA LYS A 110 12.34 4.52 -14.26
C LYS A 110 13.36 3.73 -13.46
N LYS A 111 14.41 4.41 -12.98
CA LYS A 111 15.39 3.79 -12.07
C LYS A 111 14.72 3.55 -10.71
N PRO A 112 14.92 2.36 -10.10
CA PRO A 112 14.50 2.10 -8.73
C PRO A 112 15.10 3.12 -7.76
N VAL A 113 14.33 3.46 -6.72
CA VAL A 113 14.84 4.26 -5.60
C VAL A 113 15.68 3.40 -4.67
N ASP A 114 16.49 4.05 -3.82
CA ASP A 114 17.20 3.35 -2.74
C ASP A 114 16.21 3.00 -1.62
N ILE A 115 15.69 1.76 -1.65
CA ILE A 115 14.70 1.27 -0.69
C ILE A 115 15.23 1.35 0.74
N ALA A 116 16.49 0.95 0.98
CA ALA A 116 17.07 0.94 2.32
C ALA A 116 17.16 2.37 2.89
N LYS A 117 17.50 3.35 2.06
CA LYS A 117 17.47 4.77 2.43
C LYS A 117 16.05 5.23 2.78
N ILE A 118 15.06 4.93 1.93
CA ILE A 118 13.66 5.34 2.17
C ILE A 118 13.09 4.73 3.45
N LEU A 119 13.35 3.45 3.72
CA LEU A 119 12.89 2.79 4.96
C LEU A 119 13.46 3.46 6.21
N LYS A 120 14.74 3.87 6.16
CA LYS A 120 15.39 4.61 7.26
C LYS A 120 14.82 6.02 7.42
N GLU A 121 14.69 6.77 6.33
CA GLU A 121 14.19 8.15 6.35
C GLU A 121 12.73 8.22 6.82
N THR A 122 11.91 7.25 6.41
CA THR A 122 10.51 7.16 6.82
C THR A 122 10.32 6.50 8.19
N LYS A 123 11.41 6.03 8.84
CA LYS A 123 11.38 5.33 10.12
C LYS A 123 10.34 4.20 10.11
N ALA A 124 10.37 3.37 9.07
CA ALA A 124 9.39 2.30 8.90
C ALA A 124 9.52 1.27 10.04
N ASP A 125 8.38 0.86 10.60
CA ASP A 125 8.29 -0.22 11.59
C ASP A 125 8.07 -1.57 10.90
N LEU A 126 7.37 -1.57 9.76
CA LEU A 126 6.97 -2.76 9.03
C LEU A 126 7.01 -2.50 7.51
N LEU A 127 7.54 -3.47 6.77
CA LEU A 127 7.38 -3.58 5.32
C LEU A 127 6.43 -4.74 5.02
N LEU A 128 5.37 -4.47 4.28
CA LEU A 128 4.45 -5.47 3.73
C LEU A 128 4.77 -5.70 2.25
N ASN A 129 4.84 -6.96 1.84
CA ASN A 129 5.14 -7.42 0.47
C ASN A 129 4.09 -8.44 0.03
#